data_AF-A0A847LVH2-F1
#
_entry.id   AF-A0A847LVH2-F1
#
_cell.length_a   1.000
_cell.length_b   1.000
_cell.length_c   1.000
_cell.angle_alpha   90.00
_cell.angle_beta   90.00
_cell.angle_gamma   90.00
#
_symmetry.space_group_name_H-M   'P 1'
#
loop_
_entity.id
_entity.type
_entity.pdbx_description
1 polymer ?
#
loop_
_entity_poly.entity_id
_entity_poly.type
_entity_poly.pdbx_seq_one_letter_code
_entity_poly.pdbx_strand_id
1 'polypeptide(L)'
;FNQKITSFQGIQWMIADMGAKIEAARALVYATAKAADAGQKNIGGASAAAKFYASDVAMEVSVNALQLFGGYGYIKEYPIEKFVRDAKITQIYEGTNQIQRNIVALQLIKEFGK
;
A
#
# COMPACT_ATOMS: atom_id res chain seq x y z
N PHE A 1 3.54 -31.41 5.89
CA PHE A 1 4.99 -31.16 5.91
C PHE A 1 5.64 -31.13 7.31
N ASN A 2 4.91 -31.38 8.41
CA ASN A 2 5.46 -31.48 9.78
C ASN A 2 6.45 -30.36 10.21
N GLN A 3 6.29 -29.16 9.66
CA GLN A 3 7.12 -28.00 9.96
C GLN A 3 6.26 -26.74 9.90
N LYS A 4 6.74 -25.65 10.51
CA LYS A 4 6.07 -24.35 10.47
C LYS A 4 6.01 -23.84 9.03
N ILE A 5 4.93 -23.14 8.69
CA ILE A 5 4.77 -22.54 7.35
C ILE A 5 5.87 -21.51 7.04
N THR A 6 6.39 -20.84 8.08
CA THR A 6 7.49 -19.88 7.97
C THR A 6 8.84 -20.51 7.60
N SER A 7 8.94 -21.85 7.64
CA SER A 7 10.13 -22.58 7.17
C SER A 7 10.18 -22.72 5.64
N PHE A 8 9.08 -22.46 4.92
CA PHE A 8 9.07 -22.52 3.46
C PHE A 8 9.62 -21.23 2.85
N GLN A 9 10.57 -21.37 1.94
CA GLN A 9 11.24 -20.23 1.29
C GLN A 9 10.26 -19.28 0.60
N GLY A 10 9.24 -19.81 -0.10
CA GLY A 10 8.22 -18.97 -0.74
C GLY A 10 7.45 -18.08 0.24
N ILE A 11 7.21 -18.58 1.45
CA ILE A 11 6.53 -17.84 2.52
C ILE A 11 7.45 -16.75 3.09
N GLN A 12 8.75 -17.04 3.20
CA GLN A 12 9.75 -16.06 3.65
C GLN A 12 9.86 -14.89 2.66
N TRP A 13 9.85 -15.16 1.35
CA TRP A 13 9.82 -14.12 0.32
C TRP A 13 8.56 -13.25 0.43
N MET A 14 7.37 -13.86 0.55
CA MET A 14 6.13 -13.11 0.74
C MET A 14 6.18 -12.19 1.96
N ILE A 15 6.69 -12.68 3.10
CA ILE A 15 6.82 -11.87 4.32
C ILE A 15 7.81 -10.73 4.11
N ALA A 16 8.95 -10.99 3.47
CA ALA A 16 9.96 -9.98 3.18
C ALA A 16 9.41 -8.88 2.26
N ASP A 17 8.71 -9.26 1.19
CA ASP A 17 8.12 -8.33 0.23
C ASP A 17 7.02 -7.47 0.88
N MET A 18 6.15 -8.08 1.69
CA MET A 18 5.13 -7.33 2.45
C MET A 18 5.78 -6.32 3.40
N GLY A 19 6.80 -6.74 4.15
CA GLY A 19 7.52 -5.86 5.08
C GLY A 19 8.17 -4.68 4.36
N ALA A 20 8.90 -4.94 3.26
CA ALA A 20 9.56 -3.91 2.48
C ALA A 20 8.57 -2.89 1.89
N LYS A 21 7.43 -3.37 1.36
CA LYS A 21 6.38 -2.51 0.81
C LYS A 21 5.75 -1.61 1.87
N ILE A 22 5.50 -2.14 3.06
CA ILE A 22 4.98 -1.36 4.19
C ILE A 22 5.96 -0.24 4.57
N GLU A 23 7.26 -0.55 4.69
CA GLU A 23 8.27 0.46 5.00
C GLU A 23 8.37 1.53 3.91
N ALA A 24 8.35 1.13 2.63
CA ALA A 24 8.37 2.07 1.51
C ALA A 24 7.13 2.99 1.52
N ALA A 25 5.94 2.44 1.77
CA ALA A 25 4.71 3.22 1.83
C ALA A 25 4.72 4.19 3.01
N ARG A 26 5.18 3.72 4.18
CA ARG A 26 5.34 4.55 5.38
C ARG A 26 6.32 5.70 5.15
N ALA A 27 7.47 5.41 4.56
CA ALA A 27 8.49 6.41 4.25
C ALA A 27 7.93 7.48 3.29
N LEU A 28 7.21 7.07 2.25
CA LEU A 28 6.60 7.99 1.30
C LEU A 28 5.55 8.89 1.97
N VAL A 29 4.66 8.33 2.79
CA VAL A 29 3.64 9.10 3.52
C VAL A 29 4.28 10.13 4.45
N TYR A 30 5.27 9.72 5.26
CA TYR A 30 5.92 10.64 6.20
C TYR A 30 6.81 11.67 5.51
N ALA A 31 7.46 11.33 4.40
CA ALA A 31 8.22 12.30 3.60
C ALA A 31 7.29 13.38 3.05
N THR A 32 6.13 12.99 2.51
CA THR A 32 5.11 13.93 2.04
C THR A 32 4.52 14.77 3.17
N ALA A 33 4.22 14.18 4.33
CA ALA A 33 3.74 14.92 5.50
C ALA A 33 4.76 15.96 5.98
N LYS A 34 6.04 15.57 6.09
CA LYS A 34 7.13 16.47 6.44
C LYS A 34 7.28 17.63 5.45
N ALA A 35 7.12 17.38 4.16
CA ALA A 35 7.14 18.42 3.13
C ALA A 35 5.97 19.40 3.29
N ALA A 36 4.77 18.89 3.61
CA ALA A 36 3.60 19.71 3.89
C ALA A 36 3.80 20.58 5.13
N ASP A 37 4.28 20.02 6.23
CA ASP A 37 4.55 20.73 7.49
C ASP A 37 5.63 21.82 7.31
N ALA A 38 6.60 21.58 6.43
CA ALA A 38 7.63 22.56 6.06
C ALA A 38 7.11 23.68 5.14
N GLY A 39 5.82 23.69 4.78
CA GLY A 39 5.22 24.70 3.91
C GLY A 39 5.65 24.61 2.46
N GLN A 40 6.11 23.43 1.99
CA GLN A 40 6.47 23.26 0.59
C GLN A 40 5.24 23.50 -0.30
N LYS A 41 5.45 24.24 -1.39
CA LYS A 41 4.43 24.46 -2.41
C LYS A 41 4.39 23.28 -3.37
N ASN A 42 3.25 23.08 -4.04
CA ASN A 42 3.08 22.06 -5.08
C ASN A 42 3.21 20.59 -4.61
N ILE A 43 2.81 20.29 -3.38
CA ILE A 43 2.81 18.93 -2.82
C ILE A 43 1.72 18.00 -3.42
N GLY A 44 0.91 18.48 -4.36
CA GLY A 44 -0.24 17.75 -4.92
C GLY A 44 0.14 16.37 -5.48
N GLY A 45 1.19 16.30 -6.31
CA GLY A 45 1.68 15.03 -6.86
C GLY A 45 2.30 14.12 -5.80
N ALA A 46 3.05 14.67 -4.84
CA ALA A 46 3.63 13.87 -3.75
C ALA A 46 2.54 13.27 -2.84
N SER A 47 1.48 14.05 -2.56
CA SER A 47 0.29 13.60 -1.83
C SER A 47 -0.48 12.52 -2.60
N ALA A 48 -0.71 12.72 -3.89
CA ALA A 48 -1.34 11.74 -4.75
C ALA A 48 -0.55 10.42 -4.82
N ALA A 49 0.77 10.51 -4.96
CA ALA A 49 1.68 9.37 -4.96
C ALA A 49 1.62 8.60 -3.64
N ALA A 50 1.70 9.30 -2.51
CA ALA A 50 1.57 8.70 -1.19
C ALA A 50 0.23 7.97 -1.02
N LYS A 51 -0.88 8.59 -1.44
CA LYS A 51 -2.22 8.02 -1.30
C LYS A 51 -2.40 6.74 -2.13
N PHE A 52 -2.09 6.77 -3.42
CA PHE A 52 -2.33 5.58 -4.25
C PHE A 52 -1.36 4.46 -3.90
N TYR A 53 -0.10 4.78 -3.61
CA TYR A 53 0.89 3.76 -3.31
C TYR A 53 0.59 3.06 -1.99
N ALA A 54 0.28 3.82 -0.92
CA ALA A 54 -0.05 3.24 0.38
C ALA A 54 -1.32 2.37 0.32
N SER A 55 -2.35 2.79 -0.41
CA SER A 55 -3.59 2.01 -0.55
C SER A 55 -3.42 0.76 -1.41
N ASP A 56 -2.60 0.80 -2.47
CA ASP A 56 -2.25 -0.39 -3.25
C ASP A 56 -1.46 -1.40 -2.41
N VAL A 57 -0.48 -0.92 -1.64
CA VAL A 57 0.29 -1.76 -0.70
C VAL A 57 -0.63 -2.37 0.38
N ALA A 58 -1.53 -1.58 0.98
CA ALA A 58 -2.46 -2.06 1.99
C ALA A 58 -3.34 -3.20 1.47
N MET A 59 -3.84 -3.08 0.24
CA MET A 59 -4.65 -4.11 -0.41
C MET A 59 -3.82 -5.38 -0.64
N GLU A 60 -2.63 -5.23 -1.22
CA GLU A 60 -1.76 -6.37 -1.53
C GLU A 60 -1.34 -7.13 -0.28
N VAL A 61 -0.87 -6.43 0.75
CA VAL A 61 -0.44 -7.02 2.02
C VAL A 61 -1.60 -7.74 2.70
N SER A 62 -2.80 -7.16 2.71
CA SER A 62 -3.96 -7.79 3.35
C SER A 62 -4.38 -9.07 2.64
N VAL A 63 -4.33 -9.11 1.30
CA VAL A 63 -4.62 -10.32 0.51
C VAL A 63 -3.55 -11.39 0.72
N ASN A 64 -2.28 -11.01 0.73
CA ASN A 64 -1.19 -11.95 1.01
C ASN A 64 -1.29 -12.52 2.43
N ALA A 65 -1.63 -11.68 3.42
CA ALA A 65 -1.90 -12.16 4.78
C ALA A 65 -3.06 -13.15 4.82
N LEU A 66 -4.16 -12.89 4.08
CA LEU A 66 -5.26 -13.84 3.95
C LEU A 66 -4.78 -15.18 3.40
N GLN A 67 -3.95 -15.16 2.36
CA GLN A 67 -3.39 -16.38 1.77
C GLN A 67 -2.50 -17.16 2.76
N LEU A 68 -1.71 -16.46 3.58
CA LEU A 68 -0.87 -17.10 4.61
C LEU A 68 -1.70 -17.79 5.70
N PHE A 69 -2.87 -17.24 6.03
CA PHE A 69 -3.81 -17.83 7.00
C PHE A 69 -4.74 -18.89 6.37
N GLY A 70 -4.76 -19.02 5.04
CA GLY A 70 -5.61 -19.95 4.32
C GLY A 70 -7.11 -19.75 4.64
N GLY A 71 -7.83 -20.84 4.89
CA GLY A 71 -9.26 -20.79 5.24
C GLY A 71 -9.55 -19.92 6.47
N TYR A 72 -8.67 -19.93 7.48
CA TYR A 72 -8.80 -19.09 8.66
C TYR A 72 -8.64 -17.60 8.37
N GLY A 73 -7.98 -17.24 7.27
CA GLY A 73 -7.88 -15.86 6.80
C GLY A 73 -9.16 -15.36 6.14
N TYR A 74 -10.01 -16.26 5.65
CA TYR A 74 -11.25 -15.95 4.94
C TYR A 74 -12.47 -15.87 5.86
N ILE A 75 -12.42 -16.53 7.03
CA ILE A 75 -13.51 -16.53 8.01
C ILE A 75 -13.27 -15.50 9.13
N LYS A 76 -14.34 -15.15 9.84
CA LYS A 76 -14.35 -14.09 10.86
C LYS A 76 -13.68 -14.46 12.19
N GLU A 77 -13.08 -15.64 12.29
CA GLU A 77 -12.36 -16.07 13.50
C GLU A 77 -11.09 -15.24 13.72
N TYR A 78 -10.43 -14.82 12.63
CA TYR A 78 -9.31 -13.87 12.65
C TYR A 78 -9.67 -12.59 11.89
N PRO A 79 -9.10 -11.43 12.24
CA PRO A 79 -9.46 -10.15 11.63
C PRO A 79 -8.96 -9.97 10.18
N ILE A 80 -8.36 -10.99 9.57
CA ILE A 80 -7.67 -10.86 8.27
C ILE A 80 -8.65 -10.52 7.15
N GLU A 81 -9.83 -11.16 7.11
CA GLU A 81 -10.88 -10.84 6.13
C GLU A 81 -11.34 -9.38 6.25
N LYS A 82 -11.40 -8.86 7.48
CA LYS A 82 -11.76 -7.47 7.74
C LYS A 82 -10.71 -6.52 7.18
N PHE A 83 -9.42 -6.82 7.33
CA PHE A 83 -8.36 -5.99 6.77
C PHE A 83 -8.43 -5.92 5.25
N VAL A 84 -8.78 -7.01 4.56
CA VAL A 84 -8.98 -6.99 3.10
C VAL A 84 -10.13 -6.06 2.71
N ARG A 85 -11.27 -6.14 3.40
CA ARG A 85 -12.43 -5.26 3.14
C ARG A 85 -12.10 -3.79 3.42
N ASP A 86 -11.42 -3.52 4.53
CA ASP A 86 -11.05 -2.16 4.95
C ASP A 86 -9.97 -1.56 4.04
N ALA A 87 -9.01 -2.36 3.57
CA ALA A 87 -8.01 -1.88 2.62
C ALA A 87 -8.64 -1.47 1.29
N LYS A 88 -9.68 -2.20 0.83
CA LYS A 88 -10.26 -1.96 -0.49
C LYS A 88 -10.90 -0.59 -0.63
N ILE A 89 -11.60 -0.10 0.40
CA ILE A 89 -12.26 1.21 0.33
C ILE A 89 -11.25 2.35 0.12
N THR A 90 -10.02 2.18 0.61
CA THR A 90 -8.98 3.19 0.47
C THR A 90 -8.54 3.44 -0.98
N GLN A 91 -8.75 2.47 -1.87
CA GLN A 91 -8.48 2.64 -3.31
C GLN A 91 -9.59 3.41 -4.05
N ILE A 92 -10.75 3.65 -3.41
CA ILE A 92 -11.97 4.16 -4.03
C ILE A 92 -12.26 5.60 -3.60
N TYR A 93 -12.31 5.86 -2.29
CA TYR A 93 -12.64 7.19 -1.76
C TYR A 93 -11.45 8.17 -1.83
N GLU A 94 -11.71 9.46 -1.57
CA GLU A 94 -10.69 10.54 -1.63
C GLU A 94 -9.91 10.55 -2.97
N GLY A 95 -10.63 10.25 -4.05
CA GLY A 95 -10.09 10.06 -5.39
C GLY A 95 -9.54 8.64 -5.61
N THR A 96 -10.05 7.96 -6.63
CA THR A 96 -9.62 6.60 -6.96
C THR A 96 -8.14 6.55 -7.29
N ASN A 97 -7.54 5.36 -7.16
CA ASN A 97 -6.12 5.17 -7.44
C ASN A 97 -5.72 5.49 -8.91
N GLN A 98 -6.66 5.45 -9.85
CA GLN A 98 -6.48 5.90 -11.23
C GLN A 98 -6.45 7.43 -11.33
N ILE A 99 -7.36 8.12 -10.63
CA ILE A 99 -7.36 9.59 -10.58
C ILE A 99 -6.07 10.11 -9.94
N GLN A 100 -5.60 9.49 -8.87
CA GLN A 100 -4.33 9.87 -8.23
C GLN A 100 -3.14 9.67 -9.18
N ARG A 101 -3.10 8.56 -9.93
CA ARG A 101 -2.08 8.35 -10.97
C ARG A 101 -2.11 9.42 -12.06
N ASN A 102 -3.29 9.86 -12.48
CA ASN A 102 -3.42 10.96 -13.45
C ASN A 102 -2.81 12.27 -12.91
N ILE A 103 -3.06 12.60 -11.64
CA ILE A 103 -2.49 13.79 -11.00
C ILE A 103 -0.96 13.73 -11.01
N VAL A 104 -0.37 12.60 -10.62
CA VAL A 104 1.08 12.41 -10.62
C VAL A 104 1.65 12.47 -12.03
N ALA A 105 1.02 11.80 -13.00
CA ALA A 105 1.47 11.80 -14.38
C ALA A 105 1.48 13.22 -14.98
N LEU A 106 0.41 14.01 -14.78
CA LEU A 106 0.33 15.38 -15.27
C LEU A 106 1.41 16.28 -14.64
N GLN A 107 1.70 16.10 -13.35
CA GLN A 107 2.78 16.83 -12.68
C GLN A 107 4.15 16.48 -13.26
N LEU A 108 4.46 15.18 -13.40
CA LEU A 108 5.74 14.73 -13.95
C LEU A 108 5.94 15.17 -15.40
N ILE A 109 4.90 15.08 -16.24
CA ILE A 109 4.96 15.56 -17.63
C ILE A 109 5.26 17.06 -17.68
N LYS A 110 4.64 17.86 -16.80
CA LYS A 110 4.91 19.30 -16.73
C LYS A 110 6.35 19.61 -16.26
N GLU A 111 6.89 18.80 -15.37
CA GLU A 111 8.23 18.98 -14.80
C GLU A 111 9.35 18.57 -15.78
N PHE A 112 9.19 17.43 -16.47
CA PHE A 112 10.22 16.84 -17.33
C PHE A 112 9.97 16.97 -18.83
N GLY A 113 8.79 17.41 -19.27
CA GLY A 113 8.42 17.56 -20.67
C GLY A 113 8.93 18.86 -21.33
N LYS A 114 9.89 19.55 -20.70
CA LYS A 114 10.62 20.69 -21.27
C LYS A 114 11.96 20.21 -21.81
#